data_AF-A0A2G9MXY6-F1
#
_entry.id   AF-A0A2G9MXY6-F1
#
_cell.length_a   1.000
_cell.length_b   1.000
_cell.length_c   1.000
_cell.angle_alpha   90.00
_cell.angle_beta   90.00
_cell.angle_gamma   90.00
#
_symmetry.space_group_name_H-M   'P 1'
#
loop_
_entity.id
_entity.type
_entity.pdbx_description
1 polymer ?
#
loop_
_entity_poly.entity_id
_entity_poly.type
_entity_poly.pdbx_seq_one_letter_code
_entity_poly.pdbx_strand_id
1 'polypeptide(L)' 'MQKISISITPELHSALIRASLDNGVSVSRIVDNYLKEHNVIRKYIEEIRAEPDVGVFAVNPKRVHTDSKKGLIASS' A
#
# COMPACT_ATOMS: atom_id res chain seq x y z
N MET A 1 -7.39 -1.83 -6.64
CA MET A 1 -7.24 -1.59 -5.19
C MET A 1 -8.03 -2.68 -4.48
N GLN A 2 -7.37 -3.54 -3.70
CA GLN A 2 -8.04 -4.66 -3.02
C GLN A 2 -8.86 -4.12 -1.83
N LYS A 3 -10.11 -4.54 -1.71
CA LYS A 3 -10.95 -4.23 -0.54
C LYS A 3 -10.63 -5.25 0.55
N ILE A 4 -10.22 -4.76 1.71
CA ILE A 4 -9.94 -5.59 2.88
C ILE A 4 -11.01 -5.27 3.92
N SER A 5 -11.69 -6.31 4.40
CA SER A 5 -12.58 -6.20 5.56
C SER A 5 -11.83 -6.69 6.78
N ILE A 6 -11.91 -5.93 7.87
CA ILE A 6 -11.31 -6.30 9.15
C ILE A 6 -12.41 -6.33 10.22
N SER A 7 -12.44 -7.40 11.00
CA SER A 7 -13.29 -7.48 12.18
C SER A 7 -12.50 -6.94 13.37
N ILE A 8 -13.08 -6.02 14.11
CA ILE A 8 -12.48 -5.41 15.29
C ILE A 8 -13.44 -5.49 16.47
N THR A 9 -12.91 -5.45 17.69
CA THR A 9 -13.75 -5.47 18.89
C THR A 9 -14.50 -4.14 19.06
N PRO A 10 -15.65 -4.12 19.75
CA PRO A 10 -16.41 -2.89 19.99
C PRO A 10 -15.62 -1.82 20.75
N GLU A 11 -14.74 -2.23 21.66
CA GLU A 11 -13.89 -1.33 22.45
C GLU A 11 -12.88 -0.64 21.54
N LEU A 12 -12.23 -1.40 20.64
CA LEU A 12 -11.28 -0.85 19.68
C LEU A 12 -11.97 0.07 18.67
N HIS A 13 -13.16 -0.30 18.20
CA HIS A 13 -13.96 0.55 17.32
C HIS A 13 -14.29 1.89 17.99
N SER A 14 -14.69 1.87 19.26
CA SER A 14 -14.98 3.07 20.03
C SER A 14 -13.74 3.95 20.23
N ALA A 15 -12.58 3.35 20.49
CA ALA A 15 -11.32 4.08 20.60
C ALA A 15 -10.92 4.75 19.27
N LEU A 16 -11.09 4.06 18.14
CA LEU A 16 -10.80 4.59 16.81
C LEU A 16 -11.71 5.77 16.45
N ILE A 17 -12.99 5.71 16.83
CA ILE A 17 -13.92 6.84 16.64
C ILE A 17 -13.48 8.05 17.47
N ARG A 18 -13.10 7.87 18.74
CA ARG A 18 -12.61 8.99 19.57
C ARG A 18 -11.36 9.62 18.97
N ALA A 19 -10.38 8.79 18.60
CA ALA A 19 -9.17 9.28 17.94
C ALA A 19 -9.46 10.03 16.63
N SER A 20 -10.45 9.56 15.85
CA SER A 20 -10.92 10.24 14.63
C SER A 20 -11.47 11.63 14.93
N LEU A 21 -12.26 11.78 16.00
CA LEU A 21 -12.80 13.07 16.44
C LEU A 21 -11.70 14.00 16.97
N ASP A 22 -10.82 13.49 17.83
CA ASP A 22 -9.75 14.26 18.46
C ASP A 22 -8.77 14.85 17.43
N ASN A 23 -8.52 14.10 16.34
CA ASN A 23 -7.59 14.50 15.28
C ASN A 23 -8.28 15.15 14.07
N GLY A 24 -9.62 15.22 14.03
CA GLY A 24 -10.37 15.77 12.91
C GLY A 24 -10.17 15.05 11.57
N VAL A 25 -9.86 13.76 11.60
CA VAL A 25 -9.61 12.91 10.40
C VAL A 25 -10.49 11.68 10.42
N SER A 26 -10.72 11.04 9.28
CA SER A 26 -11.58 9.86 9.20
C SER A 26 -10.97 8.64 9.92
N VAL A 27 -11.84 7.74 10.42
CA VAL A 27 -11.43 6.48 11.06
C VAL A 27 -10.48 5.67 10.17
N SER A 28 -10.76 5.57 8.87
CA SER A 28 -9.89 4.86 7.93
C SER A 28 -8.49 5.49 7.85
N ARG A 29 -8.38 6.80 8.01
CA ARG A 29 -7.09 7.50 8.00
C ARG A 29 -6.31 7.26 9.29
N ILE A 30 -6.98 7.20 10.44
CA ILE A 30 -6.37 6.79 11.71
C ILE A 30 -5.79 5.37 11.58
N VAL A 31 -6.57 4.43 11.04
CA VAL A 31 -6.12 3.05 10.82
C VAL A 31 -4.92 3.01 9.87
N ASP A 32 -4.97 3.72 8.74
CA ASP A 32 -3.86 3.77 7.78
C ASP A 32 -2.57 4.34 8.40
N ASN A 33 -2.66 5.42 9.18
CA ASN A 33 -1.52 6.01 9.86
C ASN A 33 -0.92 5.02 10.87
N TYR A 34 -1.76 4.41 11.71
CA TYR A 34 -1.31 3.45 12.71
C TYR A 34 -0.63 2.23 12.07
N LEU A 35 -1.21 1.67 11.01
CA LEU A 35 -0.63 0.51 10.31
C LEU A 35 0.72 0.84 9.66
N LYS A 36 0.93 2.07 9.17
CA LYS A 36 2.21 2.51 8.60
C LYS A 36 3.29 2.74 9.65
N GLU A 37 2.91 3.18 10.84
CA GLU A 37 3.82 3.43 11.95
C GLU A 37 4.14 2.17 12.74
N HIS A 38 3.33 1.13 12.62
CA HIS A 38 3.50 -0.11 13.36
C HIS A 38 4.81 -0.83 12.97
N ASN A 39 5.71 -1.02 13.94
CA ASN A 39 7.05 -1.57 13.75
C ASN A 39 7.09 -2.91 12.99
N VAL A 40 6.14 -3.81 13.28
CA VAL A 40 6.05 -5.12 12.60
C VAL A 40 5.73 -4.96 11.11
N ILE A 41 4.80 -4.06 10.79
CA ILE A 41 4.38 -3.83 9.40
C ILE A 41 5.48 -3.08 8.66
N ARG A 42 6.13 -2.11 9.30
CA ARG A 42 7.28 -1.40 8.74
C ARG A 42 8.42 -2.37 8.40
N LYS A 43 8.81 -3.25 9.33
CA LYS A 43 9.85 -4.27 9.11
C LYS A 43 9.48 -5.19 7.94
N TYR A 44 8.23 -5.66 7.88
CA TYR A 44 7.75 -6.51 6.78
C TYR A 44 7.75 -5.80 5.42
N ILE A 45 7.34 -4.51 5.38
CA ILE A 45 7.40 -3.70 4.16
C ILE A 45 8.86 -3.49 3.72
N GLU A 46 9.76 -3.24 4.67
CA GLU A 46 11.19 -3.08 4.41
C GLU A 46 11.80 -4.39 3.91
N GLU A 47 11.47 -5.53 4.49
CA GLU A 47 11.91 -6.87 4.05
C GLU A 47 11.45 -7.15 2.60
N ILE A 48 10.15 -6.97 2.28
CA ILE A 48 9.64 -7.14 0.91
C ILE A 48 10.35 -6.21 -0.09
N ARG A 49 10.66 -4.98 0.31
CA ARG A 49 11.34 -4.01 -0.57
C ARG A 49 12.85 -4.27 -0.68
N ALA A 50 13.45 -4.87 0.34
CA ALA A 50 14.86 -5.20 0.42
C ALA A 50 15.22 -6.53 -0.27
N GLU A 51 14.23 -7.30 -0.74
CA GLU A 51 14.43 -8.40 -1.68
C GLU A 51 14.25 -7.95 -3.15
N PRO A 52 15.24 -7.31 -3.79
CA PRO A 52 15.25 -7.20 -5.24
C PRO A 52 16.08 -8.35 -5.82
N ASP A 53 15.61 -9.61 -5.84
CA ASP A 53 16.30 -10.60 -6.72
C ASP A 53 15.61 -11.92 -7.13
N VAL A 54 14.29 -12.08 -7.10
CA VAL A 54 13.69 -13.17 -7.90
C VAL A 54 12.32 -12.81 -8.50
N GLY A 55 12.37 -12.15 -9.66
CA GLY A 55 11.47 -12.48 -10.78
C GLY A 55 10.00 -12.07 -10.73
N VAL A 56 9.53 -11.23 -9.80
CA VAL A 56 8.14 -10.73 -9.88
C VAL A 56 8.12 -9.38 -10.60
N PHE A 57 7.69 -9.42 -11.86
CA PHE A 57 7.27 -8.26 -12.63
C PHE A 57 6.26 -7.43 -11.82
N ALA A 58 6.75 -6.47 -11.04
CA ALA A 58 5.96 -5.35 -10.59
C ALA A 58 5.69 -4.51 -11.84
N VAL A 59 4.64 -4.88 -12.58
CA VAL A 59 4.07 -4.09 -13.66
C VAL A 59 3.68 -2.76 -13.04
N ASN A 60 4.58 -1.79 -13.13
CA ASN A 60 4.29 -0.40 -12.83
C ASN A 60 3.52 0.12 -14.05
N PRO A 61 2.18 0.26 -14.01
CA PRO A 61 1.38 0.55 -15.20
C PRO A 61 1.73 1.91 -15.83
N LYS A 62 2.44 2.78 -15.11
CA LYS A 62 2.92 4.07 -15.62
C LYS A 62 4.16 3.98 -16.53
N ARG A 63 4.91 2.87 -16.52
CA ARG A 63 6.12 2.73 -17.37
C ARG A 63 5.89 1.95 -18.67
N VAL A 64 4.81 1.16 -18.75
CA VAL A 64 4.58 0.28 -19.91
C VAL A 64 4.21 1.05 -21.19
N HIS A 65 3.67 2.27 -21.07
CA HIS A 65 3.21 3.02 -22.24
C HIS A 65 4.29 3.79 -23.01
N THR A 66 5.47 3.99 -22.45
CA THR A 66 6.53 4.79 -23.11
C THR A 66 7.47 3.98 -23.99
N ASP A 67 7.69 2.70 -23.68
CA ASP A 67 8.67 1.88 -24.43
C ASP A 67 8.03 1.03 -25.55
N SER A 68 6.70 0.89 -25.57
CA SER A 68 6.00 0.09 -26.60
C SER A 68 6.00 0.72 -28.01
N LYS A 69 6.53 1.94 -28.20
CA LYS A 69 6.57 2.61 -29.52
C LYS A 69 7.95 2.77 -30.15
N LYS A 70 9.04 2.28 -29.54
CA LYS A 70 10.39 2.39 -30.12
C LYS A 70 10.97 1.09 -30.70
N GLY A 71 10.28 -0.04 -30.58
CA GLY A 71 10.79 -1.36 -31.01
C GLY A 71 10.42 -1.82 -32.42
N LEU A 72 9.73 -1.02 -33.25
CA LEU A 72 9.14 -1.48 -34.52
C LEU A 72 9.67 -0.78 -35.78
N ILE A 73 10.88 -0.22 -35.74
CA ILE A 73 11.52 0.33 -36.95
C ILE A 73 12.99 -0.09 -37.01
N ALA A 74 13.23 -1.34 -37.38
CA ALA A 74 14.43 -1.78 -38.10
C ALA A 74 14.24 -3.25 -38.48
N SER A 75 13.81 -3.48 -39.72
CA SER A 75 14.14 -4.63 -40.57
C SER A 75 13.15 -4.70 -41.74
N SER A 76 13.49 -4.02 -42.84
CA SER A 76 13.26 -4.42 -44.24
C SER A 76 14.01 -3.44 -45.13
#